data_AF-A0A968LE25-F1
#
_entry.id   AF-A0A968LE25-F1
#
_cell.length_a   1.000
_cell.length_b   1.000
_cell.length_c   1.000
_cell.angle_alpha   90.00
_cell.angle_beta   90.00
_cell.angle_gamma   90.00
#
_symmetry.space_group_name_H-M   'P 1'
#
loop_
_entity.id
_entity.type
_entity.pdbx_description
1 polymer ?
#
loop_
_entity_poly.entity_id
_entity_poly.type
_entity_poly.pdbx_seq_one_letter_code
_entity_poly.pdbx_strand_id
1 'polypeptide(L)'
;MNAGHLLEQLAALPEDLALVAVGAHKAPYLPNWQRSPLSKAQIESEIRAGRCKAVGVLCGTPSDGLVFLDHDGDSCDRLIETLSGLSLDEALPRTVGITSGRPGRYQLIYRLPQQDWQQVVTRKLKTGTTGDDGKAEMLEFRWDGCQSVVLGHHPTTGVYRYLPGQSFAECDIVIAPQWIVQQMQSASQPTSPSWAEFERQFRLPINQSVPLKICLSKTSRESLAGAIQGNRDNTGAKLARDLLGTARYLESIGQSYTGDPHRHLDEFCSRCTPPLSQKDSDRLWKSALKDNPGSSLSPDQIESCIKGWL
;
A
#
# COMPACT_ATOMS: atom_id res chain seq x y z
N MET A 1 25.81 -24.03 6.56
CA MET A 1 25.28 -24.08 7.94
C MET A 1 24.45 -25.34 8.10
N ASN A 2 24.59 -26.08 9.20
CA ASN A 2 23.76 -27.25 9.50
C ASN A 2 22.53 -26.85 10.33
N ALA A 3 21.53 -27.73 10.42
CA ALA A 3 20.28 -27.43 11.14
C ALA A 3 20.49 -27.17 12.64
N GLY A 4 21.44 -27.88 13.29
CA GLY A 4 21.74 -27.70 14.71
C GLY A 4 22.20 -26.27 15.04
N HIS A 5 23.15 -25.76 14.26
CA HIS A 5 23.65 -24.39 14.45
C HIS A 5 22.57 -23.33 14.17
N LEU A 6 21.68 -23.57 13.20
CA LEU A 6 20.58 -22.67 12.92
C LEU A 6 19.57 -22.62 14.08
N LEU A 7 19.32 -23.76 14.74
CA LEU A 7 18.47 -23.84 15.92
C LEU A 7 19.08 -23.11 17.13
N GLU A 8 20.39 -23.21 17.33
CA GLU A 8 21.11 -22.44 18.36
C GLU A 8 20.96 -20.94 18.15
N GLN A 9 21.16 -20.47 16.91
CA GLN A 9 20.99 -19.05 16.57
C GLN A 9 19.53 -18.58 16.73
N LEU A 10 18.56 -19.40 16.36
CA LEU A 10 17.14 -19.10 16.56
C LEU A 10 16.79 -18.93 18.03
N ALA A 11 17.34 -19.79 18.90
CA ALA A 11 17.10 -19.71 20.34
C ALA A 11 17.56 -18.36 20.92
N ALA A 12 18.68 -17.83 20.42
CA ALA A 12 19.27 -16.57 20.86
C ALA A 12 18.56 -15.30 20.35
N LEU A 13 17.62 -15.41 19.41
CA LEU A 13 16.83 -14.24 18.98
C LEU A 13 15.90 -13.74 20.10
N PRO A 14 15.56 -12.44 20.14
CA PRO A 14 14.47 -11.96 20.98
C PRO A 14 13.12 -12.64 20.64
N GLU A 15 12.25 -12.81 21.64
CA GLU A 15 10.94 -13.48 21.49
C GLU A 15 9.87 -12.61 20.80
N ASP A 16 10.06 -11.28 20.83
CA ASP A 16 9.14 -10.27 20.30
C ASP A 16 9.32 -10.03 18.78
N LEU A 17 10.31 -10.66 18.14
CA LEU A 17 10.50 -10.56 16.70
C LEU A 17 9.43 -11.35 15.94
N ALA A 18 8.81 -10.72 14.95
CA ALA A 18 7.91 -11.39 14.03
C ALA A 18 8.71 -12.17 12.96
N LEU A 19 8.88 -13.49 13.17
CA LEU A 19 9.79 -14.32 12.36
C LEU A 19 9.15 -14.82 11.05
N VAL A 20 10.00 -15.08 10.06
CA VAL A 20 9.63 -15.62 8.74
C VAL A 20 10.57 -16.77 8.36
N ALA A 21 10.01 -17.90 7.93
CA ALA A 21 10.80 -19.00 7.39
C ALA A 21 11.25 -18.70 5.95
N VAL A 22 12.55 -18.81 5.66
CA VAL A 22 13.14 -18.49 4.36
C VAL A 22 13.79 -19.72 3.74
N GLY A 23 13.48 -19.98 2.47
CA GLY A 23 13.97 -21.14 1.73
C GLY A 23 15.35 -20.94 1.10
N ALA A 24 15.80 -21.94 0.32
CA ALA A 24 17.13 -21.95 -0.30
C ALA A 24 17.41 -20.76 -1.24
N HIS A 25 16.38 -20.18 -1.84
CA HIS A 25 16.49 -19.05 -2.79
C HIS A 25 16.39 -17.68 -2.11
N LYS A 26 16.62 -17.58 -0.80
CA LYS A 26 16.52 -16.32 -0.03
C LYS A 26 15.11 -15.67 -0.14
N ALA A 27 14.07 -16.50 -0.23
CA ALA A 27 12.69 -16.05 -0.30
C ALA A 27 11.81 -16.77 0.73
N PRO A 28 10.84 -16.08 1.36
CA PRO A 28 9.77 -16.72 2.12
C PRO A 28 8.97 -17.67 1.22
N TYR A 29 8.62 -18.85 1.74
CA TYR A 29 7.90 -19.87 0.96
C TYR A 29 6.49 -20.17 1.50
N LEU A 30 6.14 -19.65 2.68
CA LEU A 30 4.79 -19.79 3.22
C LEU A 30 3.85 -18.73 2.62
N PRO A 31 2.58 -19.08 2.36
CA PRO A 31 1.59 -18.12 1.88
C PRO A 31 1.32 -17.05 2.94
N ASN A 32 1.03 -15.83 2.49
CA ASN A 32 0.68 -14.69 3.35
C ASN A 32 1.73 -14.39 4.45
N TRP A 33 3.00 -14.71 4.21
CA TRP A 33 4.08 -14.51 5.18
C TRP A 33 4.17 -13.06 5.71
N GLN A 34 3.72 -12.06 4.92
CA GLN A 34 3.70 -10.65 5.30
C GLN A 34 2.76 -10.35 6.47
N ARG A 35 1.76 -11.21 6.72
CA ARG A 35 0.68 -11.00 7.71
C ARG A 35 0.60 -12.10 8.77
N SER A 36 1.41 -13.14 8.62
CA SER A 36 1.36 -14.34 9.45
C SER A 36 2.76 -14.67 9.96
N PRO A 37 3.31 -13.88 10.90
CA PRO A 37 4.60 -14.19 11.49
C PRO A 37 4.55 -15.52 12.23
N LEU A 38 5.68 -16.19 12.24
CA LEU A 38 5.87 -17.47 12.91
C LEU A 38 6.48 -17.25 14.29
N SER A 39 6.07 -18.08 15.24
CA SER A 39 6.78 -18.27 16.51
C SER A 39 8.09 -19.02 16.28
N LYS A 40 9.03 -18.93 17.24
CA LYS A 40 10.26 -19.73 17.23
C LYS A 40 9.99 -21.24 17.10
N ALA A 41 8.97 -21.75 17.81
CA ALA A 41 8.59 -23.16 17.73
C ALA A 41 8.15 -23.59 16.32
N GLN A 42 7.44 -22.71 15.60
CA GLN A 42 7.07 -22.97 14.20
C GLN A 42 8.29 -22.91 13.28
N ILE A 43 9.19 -21.93 13.47
CA ILE A 43 10.46 -21.86 12.71
C ILE A 43 11.31 -23.12 12.96
N GLU A 44 11.41 -23.58 14.21
CA GLU A 44 12.12 -24.80 14.59
C GLU A 44 11.55 -26.04 13.89
N SER A 45 10.23 -26.17 13.81
CA SER A 45 9.57 -27.22 13.02
C SER A 45 9.97 -27.18 11.54
N GLU A 46 9.97 -25.98 10.95
CA GLU A 46 10.36 -25.78 9.55
C GLU A 46 11.85 -26.07 9.28
N ILE A 47 12.74 -25.78 10.25
CA ILE A 47 14.17 -26.11 10.19
C ILE A 47 14.36 -27.62 10.26
N ARG A 48 13.71 -28.31 11.22
CA ARG A 48 13.79 -29.76 11.35
C ARG A 48 13.23 -30.50 10.14
N ALA A 49 12.20 -29.96 9.52
CA ALA A 49 11.65 -30.48 8.27
C ALA A 49 12.56 -30.21 7.06
N GLY A 50 13.67 -29.49 7.24
CA GLY A 50 14.68 -29.22 6.20
C GLY A 50 14.28 -28.16 5.17
N ARG A 51 13.11 -27.52 5.32
CA ARG A 51 12.59 -26.51 4.38
C ARG A 51 13.17 -25.13 4.65
N CYS A 52 13.27 -24.74 5.92
CA CYS A 52 13.84 -23.46 6.34
C CYS A 52 15.37 -23.50 6.28
N LYS A 53 15.96 -22.62 5.46
CA LYS A 53 17.42 -22.47 5.30
C LYS A 53 17.94 -21.20 5.96
N ALA A 54 17.07 -20.23 6.19
CA ALA A 54 17.38 -18.98 6.86
C ALA A 54 16.13 -18.43 7.56
N VAL A 55 16.32 -17.52 8.50
CA VAL A 55 15.22 -16.88 9.24
C VAL A 55 15.22 -15.39 8.96
N GLY A 56 14.07 -14.91 8.50
CA GLY A 56 13.77 -13.51 8.32
C GLY A 56 13.01 -12.94 9.51
N VAL A 57 12.99 -11.62 9.58
CA VAL A 57 12.18 -10.82 10.50
C VAL A 57 11.30 -9.91 9.65
N LEU A 58 10.00 -9.86 9.93
CA LEU A 58 9.09 -8.89 9.31
C LEU A 58 9.50 -7.48 9.75
N CYS A 59 9.61 -6.58 8.78
CA CYS A 59 9.91 -5.18 9.07
C CYS A 59 8.63 -4.44 9.50
N GLY A 60 8.81 -3.36 10.26
CA GLY A 60 7.78 -2.42 10.67
C GLY A 60 6.92 -2.86 11.84
N THR A 61 5.64 -2.52 11.78
CA THR A 61 4.60 -2.74 12.79
C THR A 61 4.61 -4.16 13.38
N PRO A 62 4.73 -5.25 12.59
CA PRO A 62 4.72 -6.62 13.13
C PRO A 62 5.87 -6.92 14.10
N SER A 63 7.00 -6.22 13.98
CA SER A 63 8.15 -6.35 14.89
C SER A 63 8.30 -5.11 15.78
N ASP A 64 7.20 -4.48 16.19
CA ASP A 64 7.24 -3.32 17.09
C ASP A 64 8.06 -2.13 16.54
N GLY A 65 7.92 -1.89 15.23
CA GLY A 65 8.45 -0.70 14.56
C GLY A 65 9.91 -0.80 14.13
N LEU A 66 10.41 -1.99 13.81
CA LEU A 66 11.77 -2.16 13.30
C LEU A 66 11.91 -1.74 11.83
N VAL A 67 12.83 -0.82 11.56
CA VAL A 67 13.30 -0.46 10.22
C VAL A 67 14.60 -1.18 9.95
N PHE A 68 14.70 -1.76 8.76
CA PHE A 68 15.97 -2.32 8.28
C PHE A 68 16.54 -1.41 7.19
N LEU A 69 17.65 -0.75 7.50
CA LEU A 69 18.46 -0.04 6.53
C LEU A 69 19.35 -1.06 5.81
N ASP A 70 19.03 -1.41 4.57
CA ASP A 70 19.82 -2.31 3.74
C ASP A 70 20.78 -1.51 2.87
N HIS A 71 22.06 -1.69 3.14
CA HIS A 71 23.18 -1.08 2.45
C HIS A 71 23.69 -2.07 1.39
N ASP A 72 23.37 -1.86 0.11
CA ASP A 72 23.67 -2.80 -0.97
C ASP A 72 24.88 -2.38 -1.81
N GLY A 73 26.04 -2.19 -1.16
CA GLY A 73 27.33 -1.91 -1.81
C GLY A 73 27.98 -0.60 -1.38
N ASP A 74 29.28 -0.45 -1.66
CA ASP A 74 30.13 0.64 -1.13
C ASP A 74 29.65 2.04 -1.57
N SER A 75 28.93 2.15 -2.69
CA SER A 75 28.43 3.46 -3.14
C SER A 75 27.30 4.03 -2.28
N CYS A 76 26.74 3.22 -1.37
CA CYS A 76 25.73 3.69 -0.43
C CYS A 76 26.32 4.60 0.66
N ASP A 77 27.61 4.48 1.01
CA ASP A 77 28.26 5.34 2.01
C ASP A 77 28.13 6.82 1.61
N ARG A 78 28.53 7.15 0.38
CA ARG A 78 28.42 8.52 -0.17
C ARG A 78 26.98 9.01 -0.23
N LEU A 79 26.04 8.12 -0.56
CA LEU A 79 24.63 8.46 -0.60
C LEU A 79 24.11 8.81 0.80
N ILE A 80 24.52 8.07 1.83
CA ILE A 80 24.16 8.35 3.23
C ILE A 80 24.72 9.69 3.68
N GLU A 81 25.99 9.97 3.41
CA GLU A 81 26.59 11.27 3.74
C GLU A 81 25.86 12.43 3.04
N THR A 82 25.47 12.23 1.78
CA THR A 82 24.71 13.24 1.00
C THR A 82 23.32 13.48 1.57
N LEU A 83 22.59 12.42 1.95
CA LEU A 83 21.22 12.51 2.44
C LEU A 83 21.16 13.04 3.88
N SER A 84 22.13 12.67 4.70
CA SER A 84 22.19 13.07 6.12
C SER A 84 22.86 14.43 6.33
N GLY A 85 23.80 14.81 5.44
CA GLY A 85 24.71 15.94 5.66
C GLY A 85 25.74 15.69 6.76
N LEU A 86 25.95 14.43 7.16
CA LEU A 86 26.83 14.01 8.26
C LEU A 86 27.91 13.06 7.74
N SER A 87 28.96 12.83 8.56
CA SER A 87 29.88 11.71 8.32
C SER A 87 29.17 10.37 8.53
N LEU A 88 29.70 9.28 7.94
CA LEU A 88 29.08 7.95 8.06
C LEU A 88 28.92 7.49 9.53
N ASP A 89 29.95 7.71 10.36
CA ASP A 89 29.95 7.35 11.79
C ASP A 89 28.87 8.12 12.58
N GLU A 90 28.61 9.38 12.22
CA GLU A 90 27.56 10.20 12.84
C GLU A 90 26.17 9.86 12.29
N ALA A 91 26.08 9.52 11.00
CA ALA A 91 24.84 9.20 10.33
C ALA A 91 24.28 7.83 10.76
N LEU A 92 25.16 6.89 11.11
CA LEU A 92 24.82 5.50 11.43
C LEU A 92 25.22 5.16 12.87
N PRO A 93 24.46 5.61 13.89
CA PRO A 93 24.74 5.22 15.26
C PRO A 93 24.70 3.70 15.40
N ARG A 94 25.64 3.17 16.17
CA ARG A 94 25.83 1.74 16.37
C ARG A 94 24.53 1.08 16.84
N THR A 95 24.16 -0.01 16.18
CA THR A 95 22.92 -0.77 16.43
C THR A 95 23.11 -2.22 15.98
N VAL A 96 22.10 -3.09 16.13
CA VAL A 96 22.16 -4.46 15.61
C VAL A 96 22.42 -4.44 14.10
N GLY A 97 23.43 -5.20 13.66
CA GLY A 97 23.93 -5.16 12.30
C GLY A 97 24.24 -6.56 11.76
N ILE A 98 23.83 -6.82 10.53
CA ILE A 98 23.97 -8.13 9.87
C ILE A 98 24.63 -7.94 8.52
N THR A 99 25.55 -8.82 8.15
CA THR A 99 26.17 -8.83 6.83
C THR A 99 26.12 -10.22 6.20
N SER A 100 26.04 -10.24 4.87
CA SER A 100 26.31 -11.46 4.10
C SER A 100 27.80 -11.75 4.02
N GLY A 101 28.67 -10.78 4.30
CA GLY A 101 30.11 -10.86 4.07
C GLY A 101 30.54 -10.43 2.67
N ARG A 102 29.62 -10.01 1.80
CA ARG A 102 29.97 -9.35 0.54
C ARG A 102 30.46 -7.92 0.84
N PRO A 103 31.48 -7.41 0.11
CA PRO A 103 31.99 -6.05 0.30
C PRO A 103 30.88 -5.00 0.22
N GLY A 104 30.88 -4.05 1.15
CA GLY A 104 29.88 -2.97 1.21
C GLY A 104 28.45 -3.41 1.48
N ARG A 105 28.17 -4.69 1.76
CA ARG A 105 26.80 -5.20 1.92
C ARG A 105 26.47 -5.58 3.35
N TYR A 106 25.66 -4.77 4.00
CA TYR A 106 25.18 -5.00 5.36
C TYR A 106 23.79 -4.41 5.54
N GLN A 107 23.17 -4.74 6.66
CA GLN A 107 21.94 -4.10 7.11
C GLN A 107 22.08 -3.68 8.56
N LEU A 108 21.45 -2.57 8.91
CA LEU A 108 21.34 -2.08 10.28
C LEU A 108 19.87 -2.02 10.68
N ILE A 109 19.59 -2.39 11.93
CA ILE A 109 18.23 -2.42 12.46
C ILE A 109 18.04 -1.21 13.38
N TYR A 110 17.03 -0.40 13.12
CA TYR A 110 16.63 0.71 13.97
C TYR A 110 15.18 0.56 14.40
N ARG A 111 14.77 1.29 15.43
CA ARG A 111 13.37 1.35 15.87
C ARG A 111 12.77 2.73 15.60
N LEU A 112 11.55 2.76 15.07
CA LEU A 112 10.77 3.98 14.98
C LEU A 112 9.85 4.14 16.19
N PRO A 113 9.77 5.35 16.78
CA PRO A 113 8.70 5.69 17.70
C PRO A 113 7.31 5.46 17.06
N GLN A 114 6.35 4.99 17.84
CA GLN A 114 5.01 4.65 17.35
C GLN A 114 4.30 5.81 16.62
N GLN A 115 4.55 7.05 17.04
CA GLN A 115 4.01 8.27 16.41
C GLN A 115 4.40 8.44 14.93
N ASP A 116 5.50 7.83 14.50
CA ASP A 116 6.02 7.95 13.14
C ASP A 116 5.49 6.85 12.20
N TRP A 117 4.93 5.76 12.75
CA TRP A 117 4.58 4.56 11.99
C TRP A 117 3.61 4.81 10.82
N GLN A 118 2.66 5.74 10.98
CA GLN A 118 1.67 6.07 9.94
C GLN A 118 2.21 6.99 8.84
N GLN A 119 3.39 7.57 9.04
CA GLN A 119 3.96 8.58 8.14
C GLN A 119 5.10 8.03 7.29
N VAL A 120 5.51 6.79 7.54
CA VAL A 120 6.65 6.15 6.89
C VAL A 120 6.23 5.00 6.00
N VAL A 121 7.02 4.77 4.95
CA VAL A 121 6.83 3.69 4.00
C VAL A 121 8.19 3.20 3.51
N THR A 122 8.23 1.99 2.96
CA THR A 122 9.45 1.44 2.36
C THR A 122 9.97 2.35 1.24
N ARG A 123 11.28 2.56 1.21
CA ARG A 123 11.96 3.41 0.22
C ARG A 123 13.19 2.73 -0.34
N LYS A 124 13.43 2.92 -1.62
CA LYS A 124 14.59 2.40 -2.35
C LYS A 124 15.24 3.55 -3.10
N LEU A 125 16.49 3.85 -2.77
CA LEU A 125 17.27 4.90 -3.40
C LEU A 125 18.43 4.26 -4.14
N LYS A 126 18.43 4.37 -5.47
CA LYS A 126 19.55 3.89 -6.29
C LYS A 126 20.73 4.85 -6.15
N THR A 127 21.94 4.31 -6.03
CA THR A 127 23.16 5.14 -5.94
C THR A 127 23.64 5.64 -7.30
N GLY A 128 23.15 5.03 -8.39
CA GLY A 128 23.64 5.27 -9.75
C GLY A 128 24.87 4.44 -10.13
N THR A 129 25.39 3.63 -9.20
CA THR A 129 26.51 2.71 -9.43
C THR A 129 25.98 1.30 -9.70
N THR A 130 26.65 0.57 -10.60
CA THR A 130 26.39 -0.85 -10.84
C THR A 130 27.38 -1.68 -10.01
N GLY A 131 26.87 -2.57 -9.17
CA GLY A 131 27.65 -3.45 -8.31
C GLY A 131 28.26 -4.64 -9.08
N ASP A 132 29.02 -5.44 -8.33
CA ASP A 132 29.73 -6.64 -8.79
C ASP A 132 28.83 -7.74 -9.39
N ASP A 133 27.54 -7.72 -9.09
CA ASP A 133 26.53 -8.64 -9.63
C ASP A 133 25.79 -8.09 -10.86
N GLY A 134 26.24 -6.96 -11.41
CA GLY A 134 25.66 -6.33 -12.60
C GLY A 134 24.33 -5.62 -12.33
N LYS A 135 23.94 -5.44 -11.06
CA LYS A 135 22.72 -4.71 -10.67
C LYS A 135 23.08 -3.35 -10.09
N ALA A 136 22.14 -2.41 -10.15
CA ALA A 136 22.33 -1.11 -9.50
C ALA A 136 22.40 -1.29 -7.98
N GLU A 137 23.45 -0.75 -7.36
CA GLU A 137 23.55 -0.63 -5.91
C GLU A 137 22.46 0.32 -5.41
N MET A 138 21.95 0.04 -4.21
CA MET A 138 20.85 0.80 -3.65
C MET A 138 20.88 0.80 -2.13
N LEU A 139 20.40 1.91 -1.56
CA LEU A 139 20.06 2.01 -0.16
C LEU A 139 18.56 1.78 -0.01
N GLU A 140 18.16 0.77 0.73
CA GLU A 140 16.75 0.46 0.99
C GLU A 140 16.40 0.64 2.47
N PHE A 141 15.33 1.38 2.74
CA PHE A 141 14.74 1.52 4.06
C PHE A 141 13.49 0.64 4.11
N ARG A 142 13.61 -0.54 4.71
CA ARG A 142 12.52 -1.54 4.74
C ARG A 142 11.59 -1.29 5.92
N TRP A 143 10.31 -1.11 5.62
CA TRP A 143 9.19 -0.98 6.56
C TRP A 143 8.15 -2.09 6.34
N ASP A 144 6.89 -1.86 6.74
CA ASP A 144 5.76 -2.77 6.57
C ASP A 144 5.69 -3.41 5.17
N GLY A 145 5.38 -4.70 5.15
CA GLY A 145 5.29 -5.52 3.93
C GLY A 145 6.63 -6.10 3.46
N CYS A 146 7.74 -5.74 4.11
CA CYS A 146 9.06 -6.33 3.88
C CYS A 146 9.44 -7.36 4.96
N GLN A 147 10.43 -8.18 4.65
CA GLN A 147 11.19 -8.94 5.64
C GLN A 147 12.67 -8.79 5.34
N SER A 148 13.51 -8.99 6.35
CA SER A 148 14.96 -9.07 6.16
C SER A 148 15.56 -10.28 6.87
N VAL A 149 16.48 -10.97 6.21
CA VAL A 149 17.13 -12.17 6.74
C VAL A 149 18.16 -11.78 7.79
N VAL A 150 18.03 -12.31 9.01
CA VAL A 150 18.93 -11.98 10.14
C VAL A 150 19.88 -13.12 10.49
N LEU A 151 19.54 -14.36 10.15
CA LEU A 151 20.37 -15.54 10.42
C LEU A 151 20.15 -16.65 9.39
N GLY A 152 21.12 -17.56 9.28
CA GLY A 152 21.05 -18.72 8.40
C GLY A 152 21.85 -18.62 7.10
N HIS A 153 21.49 -19.45 6.13
CA HIS A 153 22.26 -19.65 4.89
C HIS A 153 22.15 -18.45 3.92
N HIS A 154 23.29 -18.01 3.40
CA HIS A 154 23.37 -17.10 2.26
C HIS A 154 23.88 -17.87 1.03
N PRO A 155 23.23 -17.79 -0.15
CA PRO A 155 23.60 -18.58 -1.34
C PRO A 155 25.05 -18.44 -1.81
N THR A 156 25.61 -17.23 -1.74
CA THR A 156 26.97 -16.94 -2.23
C THR A 156 28.06 -17.12 -1.16
N THR A 157 27.89 -16.52 0.02
CA THR A 157 28.90 -16.47 1.09
C THR A 157 28.71 -17.55 2.15
N GLY A 158 27.73 -18.43 1.97
CA GLY A 158 27.40 -19.53 2.86
C GLY A 158 26.48 -19.14 4.03
N VAL A 159 26.74 -18.04 4.73
CA VAL A 159 25.97 -17.65 5.94
C VAL A 159 25.83 -16.14 6.11
N TYR A 160 24.71 -15.72 6.69
CA TYR A 160 24.59 -14.41 7.33
C TYR A 160 25.28 -14.43 8.69
N ARG A 161 25.86 -13.30 9.08
CA ARG A 161 26.54 -13.11 10.37
C ARG A 161 26.32 -11.71 10.90
N TYR A 162 26.36 -11.54 12.21
CA TYR A 162 26.37 -10.22 12.81
C TYR A 162 27.68 -9.49 12.47
N LEU A 163 27.58 -8.18 12.34
CA LEU A 163 28.76 -7.32 12.36
C LEU A 163 29.41 -7.39 13.76
N PRO A 164 30.73 -7.14 13.89
CA PRO A 164 31.44 -7.29 15.17
C PRO A 164 30.78 -6.53 16.33
N GLY A 165 30.38 -7.26 17.37
CA GLY A 165 29.73 -6.70 18.56
C GLY A 165 28.37 -6.04 18.29
N GLN A 166 27.67 -6.43 17.22
CA GLN A 166 26.36 -5.89 16.83
C GLN A 166 25.31 -7.00 16.70
N SER A 167 25.43 -8.07 17.51
CA SER A 167 24.36 -9.05 17.66
C SER A 167 23.26 -8.54 18.60
N PHE A 168 22.08 -9.17 18.56
CA PHE A 168 20.99 -8.85 19.49
C PHE A 168 21.36 -9.03 20.98
N ALA A 169 22.41 -9.80 21.29
CA ALA A 169 22.90 -10.01 22.64
C ALA A 169 23.99 -9.00 23.07
N GLU A 170 24.62 -8.32 22.11
CA GLU A 170 25.77 -7.43 22.35
C GLU A 170 25.43 -5.95 22.10
N CYS A 171 24.35 -5.67 21.39
CA CYS A 171 23.97 -4.32 21.00
C CYS A 171 22.44 -4.15 21.06
N ASP A 172 22.01 -3.05 21.67
CA ASP A 172 20.62 -2.64 21.63
C ASP A 172 20.23 -2.16 20.23
N ILE A 173 18.95 -2.29 19.92
CA ILE A 173 18.34 -1.61 18.77
C ILE A 173 18.05 -0.17 19.18
N VAL A 174 18.72 0.78 18.55
CA VAL A 174 18.55 2.20 18.85
C VAL A 174 17.44 2.83 18.01
N ILE A 175 16.98 4.01 18.43
CA ILE A 175 16.02 4.81 17.65
C ILE A 175 16.64 5.24 16.32
N ALA A 176 15.85 5.17 15.25
CA ALA A 176 16.32 5.57 13.93
C ALA A 176 16.71 7.07 13.92
N PRO A 177 17.88 7.43 13.36
CA PRO A 177 18.23 8.81 13.09
C PRO A 177 17.15 9.55 12.31
N GLN A 178 16.95 10.84 12.61
CA GLN A 178 15.91 11.66 11.97
C GLN A 178 16.03 11.68 10.44
N TRP A 179 17.25 11.64 9.90
CA TRP A 179 17.47 11.63 8.45
C TRP A 179 16.90 10.36 7.80
N ILE A 180 16.96 9.19 8.48
CA ILE A 180 16.33 7.94 8.02
C ILE A 180 14.81 8.14 7.95
N VAL A 181 14.21 8.67 9.03
CA VAL A 181 12.77 8.93 9.10
C VAL A 181 12.34 9.85 7.96
N GLN A 182 13.08 10.93 7.72
CA GLN A 182 12.82 11.88 6.63
C GLN A 182 12.82 11.22 5.26
N GLN A 183 13.75 10.30 4.98
CA GLN A 183 13.75 9.57 3.69
C GLN A 183 12.52 8.68 3.55
N MET A 184 12.08 8.08 4.65
CA MET A 184 10.93 7.17 4.69
C MET A 184 9.58 7.86 4.63
N GLN A 185 9.52 9.17 4.88
CA GLN A 185 8.27 9.92 4.88
C GLN A 185 7.51 9.70 3.56
N SER A 186 6.24 9.33 3.67
CA SER A 186 5.33 9.32 2.54
C SER A 186 5.26 10.71 1.94
N ALA A 187 5.55 10.86 0.64
CA ALA A 187 5.20 12.07 -0.10
C ALA A 187 3.66 12.09 -0.20
N SER A 188 3.01 12.49 0.88
CA SER A 188 1.57 12.55 1.01
C SER A 188 1.24 13.76 1.87
N GLN A 189 0.40 14.60 1.29
CA GLN A 189 -0.21 15.82 1.80
C GLN A 189 -0.76 15.70 3.24
N PRO A 190 -1.03 16.84 3.93
CA PRO A 190 -1.49 16.89 5.33
C PRO A 190 -2.49 15.78 5.67
N THR A 191 -2.17 15.07 6.76
CA THR A 191 -2.93 14.01 7.42
C THR A 191 -4.43 14.02 7.09
N SER A 192 -4.85 13.15 6.17
CA SER A 192 -6.25 12.74 6.14
C SER A 192 -6.52 11.90 7.40
N PRO A 193 -7.65 12.12 8.10
CA PRO A 193 -8.06 11.27 9.20
C PRO A 193 -8.16 9.81 8.75
N SER A 194 -7.95 8.87 9.66
CA SER A 194 -8.17 7.44 9.38
C SER A 194 -9.56 7.22 8.76
N TRP A 195 -9.75 6.20 7.91
CA TRP A 195 -11.08 5.93 7.32
C TRP A 195 -12.21 5.85 8.37
N ALA A 196 -11.90 5.35 9.57
CA ALA A 196 -12.84 5.33 10.69
C ALA A 196 -13.18 6.72 11.24
N GLU A 197 -12.21 7.62 11.35
CA GLU A 197 -12.44 9.01 11.75
C GLU A 197 -13.12 9.81 10.65
N PHE A 198 -12.75 9.57 9.39
CA PHE A 198 -13.42 10.12 8.22
C PHE A 198 -14.89 9.71 8.23
N GLU A 199 -15.22 8.41 8.38
CA GLU A 199 -16.61 7.95 8.48
C GLU A 199 -17.35 8.58 9.66
N ARG A 200 -16.68 8.75 10.81
CA ARG A 200 -17.29 9.40 11.99
C ARG A 200 -17.67 10.85 11.70
N GLN A 201 -16.83 11.57 10.95
CA GLN A 201 -16.97 13.00 10.68
C GLN A 201 -17.76 13.31 9.40
N PHE A 202 -17.79 12.37 8.45
CA PHE A 202 -18.41 12.55 7.16
C PHE A 202 -19.92 12.76 7.32
N ARG A 203 -20.43 13.87 6.79
CA ARG A 203 -21.86 14.18 6.74
C ARG A 203 -22.19 14.75 5.38
N LEU A 204 -23.33 14.35 4.83
CA LEU A 204 -23.94 15.03 3.70
C LEU A 204 -24.81 16.20 4.21
N PRO A 205 -24.92 17.29 3.44
CA PRO A 205 -24.15 17.57 2.23
C PRO A 205 -22.69 17.96 2.53
N ILE A 206 -21.77 17.59 1.64
CA ILE A 206 -20.38 18.05 1.69
C ILE A 206 -20.23 19.40 0.99
N ASN A 207 -19.24 20.19 1.39
CA ASN A 207 -18.98 21.54 0.87
C ASN A 207 -18.24 21.54 -0.49
N GLN A 208 -18.60 20.62 -1.39
CA GLN A 208 -18.11 20.58 -2.77
C GLN A 208 -19.12 19.91 -3.70
N SER A 209 -19.09 20.27 -4.98
CA SER A 209 -20.00 19.71 -5.97
C SER A 209 -19.53 18.34 -6.46
N VAL A 210 -20.33 17.30 -6.26
CA VAL A 210 -20.02 15.92 -6.69
C VAL A 210 -20.41 15.68 -8.15
N PRO A 211 -19.67 14.90 -8.96
CA PRO A 211 -20.14 14.55 -10.31
C PRO A 211 -21.41 13.69 -10.26
N LEU A 212 -22.52 14.10 -10.88
CA LEU A 212 -23.80 13.36 -10.84
C LEU A 212 -23.61 11.88 -11.20
N LYS A 213 -22.78 11.60 -12.20
CA LYS A 213 -22.48 10.25 -12.68
C LYS A 213 -21.96 9.28 -11.61
N ILE A 214 -21.26 9.74 -10.57
CA ILE A 214 -20.73 8.83 -9.53
C ILE A 214 -21.84 8.26 -8.65
N CYS A 215 -22.96 8.98 -8.53
CA CYS A 215 -24.12 8.61 -7.72
C CYS A 215 -25.14 7.75 -8.49
N LEU A 216 -24.89 7.44 -9.77
CA LEU A 216 -25.74 6.57 -10.57
C LEU A 216 -25.44 5.10 -10.31
N SER A 217 -26.45 4.25 -10.55
CA SER A 217 -26.23 2.80 -10.55
C SER A 217 -25.14 2.41 -11.55
N LYS A 218 -24.45 1.27 -11.29
CA LYS A 218 -23.39 0.77 -12.16
C LYS A 218 -23.88 0.60 -13.61
N THR A 219 -25.06 0.02 -13.79
CA THR A 219 -25.66 -0.19 -15.12
C THR A 219 -25.96 1.13 -15.84
N SER A 220 -26.44 2.16 -15.13
CA SER A 220 -26.65 3.49 -15.72
C SER A 220 -25.34 4.17 -16.11
N ARG A 221 -24.28 4.06 -15.28
CA ARG A 221 -22.94 4.57 -15.63
C ARG A 221 -22.39 3.93 -16.89
N GLU A 222 -22.49 2.61 -17.01
CA GLU A 222 -22.07 1.87 -18.20
C GLU A 222 -22.90 2.29 -19.43
N SER A 223 -24.20 2.51 -19.23
CA SER A 223 -25.11 2.93 -20.30
C SER A 223 -24.76 4.29 -20.90
N LEU A 224 -24.07 5.19 -20.18
CA LEU A 224 -23.63 6.49 -20.73
C LEU A 224 -22.75 6.37 -21.99
N ALA A 225 -22.18 5.19 -22.26
CA ALA A 225 -21.43 4.90 -23.48
C ALA A 225 -22.31 4.75 -24.74
N GLY A 226 -23.65 4.73 -24.61
CA GLY A 226 -24.59 4.50 -25.70
C GLY A 226 -25.14 3.07 -25.73
N ALA A 227 -26.12 2.82 -26.59
CA ALA A 227 -26.73 1.50 -26.78
C ALA A 227 -26.91 1.16 -28.27
N ILE A 228 -26.91 -0.14 -28.58
CA ILE A 228 -27.16 -0.64 -29.93
C ILE A 228 -28.66 -0.78 -30.22
N GLN A 229 -29.03 -0.76 -31.50
CA GLN A 229 -30.39 -0.95 -32.00
C GLN A 229 -31.06 -2.18 -31.35
N GLY A 230 -32.32 -2.03 -30.95
CA GLY A 230 -33.09 -3.03 -30.21
C GLY A 230 -33.19 -2.76 -28.71
N ASN A 231 -32.21 -2.06 -28.10
CA ASN A 231 -32.21 -1.79 -26.65
C ASN A 231 -32.22 -0.30 -26.25
N ARG A 232 -32.02 0.62 -27.21
CA ARG A 232 -31.83 2.05 -26.95
C ARG A 232 -32.94 2.71 -26.14
N ASP A 233 -34.21 2.45 -26.47
CA ASP A 233 -35.36 3.05 -25.76
C ASP A 233 -35.45 2.57 -24.31
N ASN A 234 -35.31 1.25 -24.09
CA ASN A 234 -35.38 0.67 -22.76
C ASN A 234 -34.20 1.12 -21.88
N THR A 235 -33.00 1.14 -22.45
CA THR A 235 -31.79 1.64 -21.76
C THR A 235 -31.90 3.13 -21.47
N GLY A 236 -32.34 3.93 -22.47
CA GLY A 236 -32.53 5.37 -22.32
C GLY A 236 -33.59 5.72 -21.28
N ALA A 237 -34.70 4.99 -21.22
CA ALA A 237 -35.75 5.21 -20.21
C ALA A 237 -35.29 4.83 -18.78
N LYS A 238 -34.45 3.80 -18.64
CA LYS A 238 -33.84 3.46 -17.34
C LYS A 238 -32.83 4.53 -16.92
N LEU A 239 -31.95 4.93 -17.83
CA LEU A 239 -30.93 5.95 -17.61
C LEU A 239 -31.56 7.30 -17.25
N ALA A 240 -32.58 7.74 -17.99
CA ALA A 240 -33.29 8.99 -17.73
C ALA A 240 -33.91 9.04 -16.34
N ARG A 241 -34.52 7.92 -15.90
CA ARG A 241 -35.10 7.82 -14.56
C ARG A 241 -34.03 7.86 -13.47
N ASP A 242 -32.91 7.19 -13.67
CA ASP A 242 -31.81 7.19 -12.71
C ASP A 242 -31.16 8.57 -12.59
N LEU A 243 -30.91 9.23 -13.73
CA LEU A 243 -30.38 10.61 -13.79
C LEU A 243 -31.28 11.59 -13.06
N LEU A 244 -32.58 11.57 -13.37
CA LEU A 244 -33.56 12.47 -12.76
C LEU A 244 -33.75 12.17 -11.26
N GLY A 245 -33.92 10.90 -10.90
CA GLY A 245 -34.12 10.47 -9.52
C GLY A 245 -32.92 10.77 -8.64
N THR A 246 -31.71 10.54 -9.15
CA THR A 246 -30.46 10.87 -8.43
C THR A 246 -30.29 12.37 -8.26
N ALA A 247 -30.52 13.16 -9.31
CA ALA A 247 -30.44 14.62 -9.23
C ALA A 247 -31.38 15.18 -8.15
N ARG A 248 -32.66 14.76 -8.18
CA ARG A 248 -33.65 15.17 -7.17
C ARG A 248 -33.29 14.74 -5.76
N TYR A 249 -32.72 13.55 -5.60
CA TYR A 249 -32.26 13.10 -4.29
C TYR A 249 -31.15 14.03 -3.76
N LEU A 250 -30.13 14.32 -4.57
CA LEU A 250 -29.04 15.22 -4.20
C LEU A 250 -29.55 16.64 -3.89
N GLU A 251 -30.49 17.16 -4.69
CA GLU A 251 -31.17 18.43 -4.41
C GLU A 251 -31.91 18.40 -3.08
N SER A 252 -32.63 17.32 -2.78
CA SER A 252 -33.45 17.23 -1.56
C SER A 252 -32.62 17.18 -0.26
N ILE A 253 -31.39 16.65 -0.32
CA ILE A 253 -30.44 16.66 0.81
C ILE A 253 -29.51 17.89 0.79
N GLY A 254 -29.67 18.80 -0.17
CA GLY A 254 -28.84 20.00 -0.33
C GLY A 254 -27.41 19.72 -0.82
N GLN A 255 -27.14 18.55 -1.40
CA GLN A 255 -25.84 18.20 -1.94
C GLN A 255 -25.65 18.80 -3.33
N SER A 256 -24.72 19.74 -3.45
CA SER A 256 -24.31 20.30 -4.74
C SER A 256 -23.73 19.21 -5.65
N TYR A 257 -24.03 19.26 -6.95
CA TYR A 257 -23.48 18.35 -7.96
C TYR A 257 -23.15 19.04 -9.27
N THR A 258 -22.33 18.37 -10.09
CA THR A 258 -21.98 18.79 -11.46
C THR A 258 -22.49 17.78 -12.48
N GLY A 259 -22.75 18.26 -13.70
CA GLY A 259 -23.33 17.45 -14.77
C GLY A 259 -24.85 17.63 -14.84
N ASP A 260 -25.31 18.12 -15.99
CA ASP A 260 -26.73 18.32 -16.24
C ASP A 260 -27.39 16.96 -16.59
N PRO A 261 -28.44 16.54 -15.85
CA PRO A 261 -29.09 15.26 -16.07
C PRO A 261 -29.62 15.09 -17.50
N HIS A 262 -30.21 16.12 -18.09
CA HIS A 262 -30.77 16.06 -19.44
C HIS A 262 -29.66 15.94 -20.48
N ARG A 263 -28.61 16.73 -20.33
CA ARG A 263 -27.43 16.69 -21.21
C ARG A 263 -26.75 15.33 -21.20
N HIS A 264 -26.69 14.65 -20.04
CA HIS A 264 -26.17 13.28 -19.98
C HIS A 264 -27.03 12.29 -20.76
N LEU A 265 -28.35 12.48 -20.80
CA LEU A 265 -29.24 11.70 -21.67
C LEU A 265 -29.03 12.04 -23.15
N ASP A 266 -28.89 13.32 -23.49
CA ASP A 266 -28.60 13.75 -24.87
C ASP A 266 -27.28 13.14 -25.39
N GLU A 267 -26.24 13.15 -24.55
CA GLU A 267 -24.96 12.50 -24.85
C GLU A 267 -25.12 10.99 -25.06
N PHE A 268 -25.90 10.31 -24.21
CA PHE A 268 -26.25 8.90 -24.41
C PHE A 268 -26.93 8.65 -25.76
N CYS A 269 -27.94 9.45 -26.10
CA CYS A 269 -28.66 9.37 -27.36
C CYS A 269 -27.74 9.55 -28.56
N SER A 270 -26.80 10.51 -28.49
CA SER A 270 -25.81 10.77 -29.55
C SER A 270 -24.81 9.61 -29.74
N ARG A 271 -24.48 8.88 -28.67
CA ARG A 271 -23.56 7.74 -28.69
C ARG A 271 -24.23 6.41 -29.06
N CYS A 272 -25.57 6.37 -29.14
CA CYS A 272 -26.28 5.18 -29.57
C CYS A 272 -25.96 4.81 -31.03
N THR A 273 -26.15 3.54 -31.39
CA THR A 273 -25.94 3.05 -32.76
C THR A 273 -27.20 2.34 -33.30
N PRO A 274 -27.91 2.92 -34.30
CA PRO A 274 -27.72 4.29 -34.79
C PRO A 274 -28.06 5.34 -33.72
N PRO A 275 -27.59 6.60 -33.84
CA PRO A 275 -27.91 7.65 -32.90
C PRO A 275 -29.42 7.87 -32.77
N LEU A 276 -29.87 8.25 -31.56
CA LEU A 276 -31.24 8.70 -31.32
C LEU A 276 -31.35 10.20 -31.58
N SER A 277 -32.52 10.64 -32.06
CA SER A 277 -32.75 12.06 -32.34
C SER A 277 -32.99 12.87 -31.07
N GLN A 278 -32.90 14.20 -31.14
CA GLN A 278 -33.27 15.07 -30.01
C GLN A 278 -34.73 14.83 -29.57
N LYS A 279 -35.64 14.58 -30.52
CA LYS A 279 -37.04 14.26 -30.22
C LYS A 279 -37.18 12.97 -29.41
N ASP A 280 -36.30 12.00 -29.61
CA ASP A 280 -36.26 10.76 -28.82
C ASP A 280 -35.75 11.02 -27.40
N SER A 281 -34.69 11.81 -27.25
CA SER A 281 -34.18 12.24 -25.94
C SER A 281 -35.28 12.96 -25.14
N ASP A 282 -35.92 13.96 -25.74
CA ASP A 282 -37.00 14.72 -25.12
C ASP A 282 -38.19 13.82 -24.72
N ARG A 283 -38.52 12.82 -25.56
CA ARG A 283 -39.58 11.84 -25.27
C ARG A 283 -39.21 10.97 -24.06
N LEU A 284 -37.99 10.46 -24.00
CA LEU A 284 -37.49 9.66 -22.88
C LEU A 284 -37.47 10.49 -21.59
N TRP A 285 -37.03 11.75 -21.67
CA TRP A 285 -37.00 12.67 -20.54
C TRP A 285 -38.40 12.99 -20.01
N LYS A 286 -39.35 13.31 -20.90
CA LYS A 286 -40.75 13.54 -20.52
C LYS A 286 -41.39 12.31 -19.87
N SER A 287 -41.05 11.12 -20.36
CA SER A 287 -41.49 9.86 -19.73
C SER A 287 -40.95 9.75 -18.30
N ALA A 288 -39.66 9.99 -18.08
CA ALA A 288 -39.05 9.95 -16.75
C ALA A 288 -39.66 11.01 -15.81
N LEU A 289 -39.94 12.23 -16.29
CA LEU A 289 -40.62 13.26 -15.49
C LEU A 289 -42.00 12.81 -15.02
N LYS A 290 -42.77 12.14 -15.90
CA LYS A 290 -44.10 11.63 -15.58
C LYS A 290 -44.06 10.49 -14.55
N ASP A 291 -43.05 9.63 -14.64
CA ASP A 291 -42.88 8.48 -13.73
C ASP A 291 -42.50 8.91 -12.30
N ASN A 292 -42.00 10.14 -12.12
CA ASN A 292 -41.54 10.70 -10.85
C ASN A 292 -40.61 9.76 -10.05
N PRO A 293 -39.50 9.29 -10.66
CA PRO A 293 -38.65 8.25 -10.08
C PRO A 293 -37.87 8.77 -8.87
N GLY A 294 -37.63 7.87 -7.91
CA GLY A 294 -36.53 7.98 -6.95
C GLY A 294 -35.19 7.59 -7.60
N SER A 295 -34.09 7.82 -6.88
CA SER A 295 -32.76 7.34 -7.30
C SER A 295 -32.73 5.81 -7.38
N SER A 296 -31.94 5.24 -8.31
CA SER A 296 -31.81 3.78 -8.39
C SER A 296 -30.95 3.20 -7.28
N LEU A 297 -30.05 4.02 -6.71
CA LEU A 297 -29.30 3.70 -5.50
C LEU A 297 -30.06 4.20 -4.27
N SER A 298 -29.98 3.45 -3.18
CA SER A 298 -30.46 3.90 -1.86
C SER A 298 -29.61 5.06 -1.31
N PRO A 299 -30.13 5.83 -0.35
CA PRO A 299 -29.38 6.87 0.37
C PRO A 299 -27.97 6.45 0.80
N ASP A 300 -27.84 5.31 1.47
CA ASP A 300 -26.56 4.79 1.98
C ASP A 300 -25.57 4.42 0.85
N GLN A 301 -26.09 3.93 -0.28
CA GLN A 301 -25.27 3.61 -1.45
C GLN A 301 -24.78 4.88 -2.14
N ILE A 302 -25.61 5.93 -2.21
CA ILE A 302 -25.20 7.25 -2.73
C ILE A 302 -24.15 7.86 -1.81
N GLU A 303 -24.36 7.79 -0.50
CA GLU A 303 -23.37 8.21 0.50
C GLU A 303 -22.03 7.50 0.30
N SER A 304 -22.07 6.18 0.13
CA SER A 304 -20.88 5.36 -0.12
C SER A 304 -20.17 5.73 -1.43
N CYS A 305 -20.93 6.08 -2.48
CA CYS A 305 -20.36 6.56 -3.74
C CYS A 305 -19.64 7.89 -3.58
N ILE A 306 -20.20 8.81 -2.78
CA ILE A 306 -19.59 10.11 -2.49
C ILE A 306 -18.34 9.93 -1.61
N LYS A 307 -18.39 9.05 -0.59
CA LYS A 307 -17.23 8.69 0.24
C LYS A 307 -16.09 8.11 -0.60
N GLY A 308 -16.38 7.21 -1.53
CA GLY A 308 -15.38 6.61 -2.40
C GLY A 308 -14.84 7.54 -3.50
N TRP A 309 -15.46 8.71 -3.68
CA TRP A 309 -14.99 9.73 -4.63
C TRP A 309 -14.08 10.78 -3.97
N LEU A 310 -14.27 11.04 -2.68
CA LEU A 310 -13.37 11.87 -1.87
C LEU A 310 -12.02 11.17 -1.65
#